data_AF-A0A377K068-F1
#
_entry.id   AF-A0A377K068-F1
#
_cell.length_a   1.000
_cell.length_b   1.000
_cell.length_c   1.000
_cell.angle_alpha   90.00
_cell.angle_beta   90.00
_cell.angle_gamma   90.00
#
_symmetry.space_group_name_H-M   'P 1'
#
loop_
_entity.id
_entity.type
_entity.pdbx_description
1 polymer ?
#
loop_
_entity_poly.entity_id
_entity_poly.type
_entity_poly.pdbx_seq_one_letter_code
_entity_poly.pdbx_strand_id
1 'polypeptide(L)'
;MRIQLAADIARRANDLESCLREMEGLVGNSVAAHESIPAAIGLLLYCKGEPWETIHACANIGNDTDSIATMAGAIAGAWRGFDALPEDKYAFFRAVNNKDFDIEAIASGLTLLALEAQEK
;
A
#
# COMPACT_ATOMS: atom_id res chain seq x y z
N MET A 1 -16.71 1.40 -13.17
CA MET A 1 -16.19 2.03 -11.93
C MET A 1 -14.67 2.09 -12.03
N ARG A 2 -14.02 3.15 -11.52
CA ARG A 2 -12.55 3.31 -11.61
C ARG A 2 -11.77 2.16 -10.96
N ILE A 3 -12.28 1.54 -9.89
CA ILE A 3 -11.67 0.34 -9.27
C ILE A 3 -11.60 -0.82 -10.27
N GLN A 4 -12.66 -1.06 -11.05
CA GLN A 4 -12.64 -2.12 -12.07
C GLN A 4 -11.61 -1.83 -13.16
N LEU A 5 -11.54 -0.58 -13.62
CA LEU A 5 -10.54 -0.14 -14.61
C LEU A 5 -9.11 -0.34 -14.09
N ALA A 6 -8.84 0.04 -12.83
CA ALA A 6 -7.55 -0.17 -12.18
C ALA A 6 -7.18 -1.66 -12.09
N ALA A 7 -8.13 -2.51 -11.73
CA ALA A 7 -7.93 -3.96 -11.69
C ALA A 7 -7.68 -4.55 -13.09
N ASP A 8 -8.34 -4.05 -14.12
CA ASP A 8 -8.15 -4.49 -15.50
C ASP A 8 -6.77 -4.06 -16.04
N ILE A 9 -6.33 -2.83 -15.74
CA ILE A 9 -4.95 -2.37 -16.03
C ILE A 9 -3.94 -3.28 -15.33
N ALA A 10 -4.10 -3.52 -14.03
CA ALA A 10 -3.20 -4.35 -13.24
C ALA A 10 -3.04 -5.78 -13.80
N ARG A 11 -4.11 -6.37 -14.33
CA ARG A 11 -4.07 -7.73 -14.92
C ARG A 11 -3.42 -7.79 -16.30
N ARG A 12 -3.47 -6.72 -17.08
CA ARG A 12 -3.00 -6.71 -18.48
C ARG A 12 -1.66 -6.00 -18.70
N ALA A 13 -1.20 -5.21 -17.73
CA ALA A 13 0.10 -4.57 -17.80
C ALA A 13 1.21 -5.64 -17.86
N ASN A 14 2.19 -5.44 -18.73
CA ASN A 14 3.28 -6.40 -18.94
C ASN A 14 4.49 -6.09 -18.06
N ASP A 15 4.58 -4.85 -17.56
CA ASP A 15 5.66 -4.34 -16.74
C ASP A 15 5.14 -3.20 -15.85
N LEU A 16 5.96 -2.79 -14.87
CA LEU A 16 5.56 -1.79 -13.89
C LEU A 16 5.36 -0.43 -14.54
N GLU A 17 6.21 -0.07 -15.50
CA GLU A 17 6.15 1.24 -16.16
C GLU A 17 4.83 1.42 -16.93
N SER A 18 4.42 0.42 -17.71
CA SER A 18 3.13 0.43 -18.40
C SER A 18 1.97 0.45 -17.42
N CYS A 19 2.04 -0.30 -16.32
CA CYS A 19 1.03 -0.25 -15.27
C CYS A 19 0.88 1.16 -14.69
N LEU A 20 1.99 1.81 -14.29
CA LEU A 20 1.99 3.14 -13.70
C LEU A 20 1.46 4.20 -14.67
N ARG A 21 1.93 4.20 -15.93
CA ARG A 21 1.50 5.15 -16.97
C ARG A 21 0.00 5.04 -17.24
N GLU A 22 -0.52 3.81 -17.33
CA GLU A 22 -1.95 3.61 -17.57
C GLU A 22 -2.81 3.92 -16.34
N MET A 23 -2.31 3.63 -15.14
CA MET A 23 -2.98 4.01 -13.89
C MET A 23 -3.09 5.54 -13.79
N GLU A 24 -1.98 6.25 -13.97
CA GLU A 24 -1.94 7.72 -13.98
C GLU A 24 -2.90 8.30 -15.04
N GLY A 25 -2.80 7.83 -16.29
CA GLY A 25 -3.54 8.43 -17.39
C GLY A 25 -5.03 8.11 -17.43
N LEU A 26 -5.45 6.94 -16.95
CA LEU A 26 -6.83 6.45 -17.11
C LEU A 26 -7.61 6.36 -15.80
N VAL A 27 -6.94 6.15 -14.67
CA VAL A 27 -7.57 6.06 -13.34
C VAL A 27 -7.41 7.38 -12.58
N GLY A 28 -6.20 7.94 -12.61
CA GLY A 28 -5.77 9.11 -11.85
C GLY A 28 -4.98 8.72 -10.59
N ASN A 29 -4.17 9.66 -10.10
CA ASN A 29 -3.29 9.50 -8.93
C ASN A 29 -3.33 10.73 -7.99
N SER A 30 -4.39 11.55 -8.07
CA SER A 30 -4.53 12.74 -7.23
C SER A 30 -5.11 12.43 -5.84
N VAL A 31 -5.11 13.45 -4.98
CA VAL A 31 -5.72 13.43 -3.63
C VAL A 31 -7.22 13.11 -3.61
N ALA A 32 -7.89 13.15 -4.76
CA ALA A 32 -9.29 12.82 -4.84
C ALA A 32 -9.48 11.31 -4.58
N ALA A 33 -10.27 10.97 -3.56
CA ALA A 33 -10.50 9.57 -3.16
C ALA A 33 -10.97 8.66 -4.31
N HIS A 34 -11.70 9.22 -5.28
CA HIS A 34 -12.16 8.47 -6.44
C HIS A 34 -11.04 8.14 -7.45
N GLU A 35 -9.84 8.68 -7.29
CA GLU A 35 -8.61 8.39 -8.06
C GLU A 35 -7.61 7.61 -7.20
N SER A 36 -7.25 8.13 -6.02
CA SER A 36 -6.24 7.52 -5.14
C SER A 36 -6.62 6.13 -4.63
N ILE A 37 -7.88 5.90 -4.23
CA ILE A 37 -8.32 4.57 -3.76
C ILE A 37 -8.24 3.53 -4.89
N PRO A 38 -8.80 3.75 -6.09
CA PRO A 38 -8.60 2.85 -7.22
C PRO A 38 -7.13 2.62 -7.59
N ALA A 39 -6.30 3.67 -7.61
CA ALA A 39 -4.87 3.54 -7.92
C ALA A 39 -4.15 2.64 -6.91
N ALA A 40 -4.41 2.83 -5.61
CA ALA A 40 -3.87 1.99 -4.54
C ALA A 40 -4.27 0.52 -4.71
N ILE A 41 -5.55 0.26 -4.97
CA ILE A 41 -6.06 -1.10 -5.21
C ILE A 41 -5.44 -1.70 -6.48
N GLY A 42 -5.34 -0.93 -7.56
CA GLY A 42 -4.76 -1.39 -8.82
C GLY A 42 -3.29 -1.81 -8.67
N LEU A 43 -2.47 -0.98 -8.02
CA LEU A 43 -1.06 -1.30 -7.78
C LEU A 43 -0.86 -2.44 -6.78
N LEU A 44 -1.70 -2.52 -5.74
CA LEU A 44 -1.75 -3.68 -4.84
C LEU A 44 -1.99 -4.99 -5.63
N LEU A 45 -2.95 -4.97 -6.55
CA LEU A 45 -3.26 -6.14 -7.40
C LEU A 45 -2.12 -6.47 -8.35
N TYR A 46 -1.51 -5.46 -8.97
CA TYR A 46 -0.37 -5.64 -9.87
C TYR A 46 0.81 -6.30 -9.16
N CYS A 47 1.13 -5.84 -7.95
CA CYS A 47 2.18 -6.37 -7.08
C CYS A 47 1.75 -7.61 -6.28
N LYS A 48 0.56 -8.17 -6.55
CA LYS A 48 0.03 -9.39 -5.90
C LYS A 48 0.00 -9.32 -4.37
N GLY A 49 -0.11 -8.12 -3.81
CA GLY A 49 -0.10 -7.89 -2.38
C GLY A 49 1.28 -7.98 -1.71
N GLU A 50 2.38 -8.14 -2.45
CA GLU A 50 3.73 -8.14 -1.84
C GLU A 50 4.02 -6.75 -1.25
N PRO A 51 4.27 -6.60 0.07
CA PRO A 51 4.20 -5.28 0.72
C PRO A 51 5.25 -4.31 0.20
N TRP A 52 6.49 -4.76 0.08
CA TRP A 52 7.57 -3.89 -0.41
C TRP A 52 7.40 -3.51 -1.87
N GLU A 53 7.06 -4.47 -2.73
CA GLU A 53 6.82 -4.19 -4.16
C GLU A 53 5.64 -3.23 -4.35
N THR A 54 4.57 -3.43 -3.57
CA THR A 54 3.38 -2.57 -3.58
C THR A 54 3.72 -1.14 -3.16
N ILE A 55 4.39 -0.97 -2.01
CA ILE A 55 4.80 0.35 -1.52
C ILE A 55 5.74 1.02 -2.53
N HIS A 56 6.70 0.28 -3.08
CA HIS A 56 7.63 0.78 -4.07
C HIS A 56 6.92 1.23 -5.36
N ALA A 57 5.99 0.43 -5.89
CA ALA A 57 5.19 0.80 -7.06
C ALA A 57 4.37 2.09 -6.80
N CYS A 58 3.66 2.14 -5.67
CA CYS A 58 2.86 3.31 -5.29
C CYS A 58 3.70 4.57 -5.08
N ALA A 59 4.90 4.45 -4.50
CA ALA A 59 5.82 5.57 -4.35
C ALA A 59 6.32 6.14 -5.69
N ASN A 60 6.19 5.38 -6.78
CA ASN A 60 6.63 5.76 -8.13
C ASN A 60 5.48 6.16 -9.07
N ILE A 61 4.20 6.15 -8.63
CA ILE A 61 3.07 6.55 -9.49
C ILE A 61 2.95 8.08 -9.67
N GLY A 62 3.61 8.87 -8.81
CA GLY A 62 3.55 10.33 -8.83
C GLY A 62 2.31 10.92 -8.15
N ASN A 63 2.32 12.26 -8.00
CA ASN A 63 1.26 13.05 -7.36
C ASN A 63 1.02 12.66 -5.88
N ASP A 64 -0.11 12.03 -5.51
CA ASP A 64 -0.48 11.69 -4.12
C ASP A 64 0.15 10.36 -3.66
N THR A 65 1.48 10.25 -3.76
CA THR A 65 2.20 8.99 -3.56
C THR A 65 2.13 8.47 -2.12
N ASP A 66 2.14 9.36 -1.13
CA ASP A 66 2.16 8.98 0.28
C ASP A 66 0.82 8.37 0.70
N SER A 67 -0.31 8.97 0.32
CA SER A 67 -1.63 8.42 0.60
C SER A 67 -1.85 7.09 -0.12
N ILE A 68 -1.50 7.02 -1.41
CA ILE A 68 -1.66 5.82 -2.23
C ILE A 68 -0.81 4.67 -1.68
N ALA A 69 0.47 4.93 -1.36
CA ALA A 69 1.37 3.94 -0.79
C ALA A 69 0.96 3.51 0.61
N THR A 70 0.46 4.43 1.44
CA THR A 70 -0.02 4.11 2.80
C THR A 70 -1.23 3.18 2.75
N MET A 71 -2.24 3.47 1.91
CA MET A 71 -3.41 2.61 1.77
C MET A 71 -3.03 1.23 1.24
N ALA A 72 -2.27 1.17 0.15
CA ALA A 72 -1.90 -0.08 -0.48
C ALA A 72 -0.97 -0.92 0.44
N GLY A 73 0.00 -0.27 1.09
CA GLY A 73 0.93 -0.90 2.03
C GLY A 73 0.24 -1.43 3.28
N ALA A 74 -0.75 -0.71 3.83
CA ALA A 74 -1.54 -1.19 4.97
C ALA A 74 -2.31 -2.47 4.61
N ILE A 75 -2.94 -2.51 3.43
CA ILE A 75 -3.67 -3.70 2.97
C ILE A 75 -2.70 -4.85 2.70
N ALA A 76 -1.59 -4.60 2.01
CA ALA A 76 -0.57 -5.59 1.71
C ALA A 76 0.03 -6.20 3.00
N GLY A 77 0.38 -5.37 3.98
CA GLY A 77 0.93 -5.81 5.26
C GLY A 77 -0.08 -6.63 6.08
N ALA A 78 -1.35 -6.23 6.11
CA ALA A 78 -2.41 -7.01 6.75
C ALA A 78 -2.64 -8.37 6.06
N TRP A 79 -2.46 -8.45 4.74
CA TRP A 79 -2.65 -9.66 3.97
C TRP A 79 -1.46 -10.64 4.05
N ARG A 80 -0.23 -10.14 3.90
CA ARG A 80 0.98 -10.96 3.83
C ARG A 80 1.68 -11.14 5.17
N GLY A 81 1.35 -10.33 6.17
CA GLY A 81 2.01 -10.30 7.47
C GLY A 81 3.26 -9.43 7.46
N PHE A 82 3.74 -9.11 8.67
CA PHE A 82 4.89 -8.23 8.89
C PHE A 82 6.20 -8.80 8.32
N ASP A 83 6.40 -10.12 8.44
CA ASP A 83 7.63 -10.80 8.00
C ASP A 83 7.83 -10.79 6.47
N ALA A 84 6.81 -10.41 5.69
CA ALA A 84 6.94 -10.21 4.24
C ALA A 84 7.65 -8.89 3.87
N LEU A 85 7.83 -7.97 4.84
CA LEU A 85 8.58 -6.75 4.63
C LEU A 85 10.09 -7.01 4.77
N PRO A 86 10.95 -6.54 3.85
CA PRO A 86 12.39 -6.69 3.98
C PRO A 86 12.92 -6.03 5.25
N GLU A 87 13.65 -6.81 6.05
CA GLU A 87 14.16 -6.39 7.36
C GLU A 87 15.03 -5.13 7.27
N ASP A 88 15.86 -5.01 6.24
CA ASP A 88 16.75 -3.86 6.04
C ASP A 88 15.97 -2.56 5.80
N LYS A 89 14.86 -2.64 5.07
CA LYS A 89 13.97 -1.49 4.79
C LYS A 89 13.25 -1.05 6.04
N TYR A 90 12.72 -2.00 6.81
CA TYR A 90 12.07 -1.70 8.06
C TYR A 90 13.05 -1.16 9.11
N ALA A 91 14.26 -1.72 9.20
CA ALA A 91 15.29 -1.23 10.10
C ALA A 91 15.65 0.24 9.82
N PHE A 92 15.78 0.60 8.54
CA PHE A 92 15.97 2.00 8.14
C PHE A 92 14.79 2.90 8.53
N PHE A 93 13.56 2.49 8.20
CA PHE A 93 12.35 3.22 8.58
C PHE A 93 12.25 3.44 10.09
N ARG A 94 12.51 2.40 10.89
CA ARG A 94 12.53 2.47 12.35
C ARG A 94 13.60 3.44 12.83
N ALA A 95 14.82 3.35 12.31
CA ALA A 95 15.95 4.19 12.74
C ALA A 95 15.70 5.69 12.55
N VAL A 96 14.91 6.08 11.53
CA VAL A 96 14.61 7.50 11.29
C VAL A 96 13.36 8.01 12.02
N ASN A 97 12.46 7.12 12.47
CA ASN A 97 11.17 7.51 13.08
C ASN A 97 11.05 7.19 14.58
N ASN A 98 11.86 6.28 15.13
CA ASN A 98 11.70 5.76 16.50
C ASN A 98 11.89 6.79 17.62
N LYS A 99 12.38 7.99 17.31
CA LYS A 99 12.46 9.09 18.27
C LYS A 99 11.07 9.65 18.61
N ASP A 100 10.21 9.74 17.61
CA ASP A 100 8.92 10.41 17.71
C ASP A 100 7.74 9.42 17.78
N PHE A 101 7.93 8.19 17.27
CA PHE A 101 6.87 7.18 17.18
C PHE A 101 7.33 5.79 17.61
N ASP A 102 6.59 5.18 18.55
CA ASP A 102 6.72 3.76 18.93
C ASP A 102 5.68 2.93 18.15
N ILE A 103 6.02 2.62 16.90
CA ILE A 103 5.11 1.95 15.95
C ILE A 103 4.77 0.53 16.41
N GLU A 104 5.73 -0.17 17.01
CA GLU A 104 5.57 -1.52 17.53
C GLU A 104 4.63 -1.57 18.71
N ALA A 105 4.73 -0.62 19.64
CA ALA A 105 3.77 -0.50 20.74
C ALA A 105 2.36 -0.18 20.22
N ILE A 106 2.24 0.71 19.24
CA ILE A 106 0.95 1.04 18.61
C ILE A 106 0.33 -0.20 17.94
N ALA A 107 1.10 -0.93 17.14
CA ALA A 107 0.64 -2.14 16.46
C ALA A 107 0.22 -3.24 17.45
N SER A 108 1.01 -3.43 18.52
CA SER A 108 0.71 -4.39 19.58
C SER A 108 -0.58 -4.01 20.33
N GLY A 109 -0.74 -2.72 20.67
CA GLY A 109 -1.93 -2.21 21.33
C GLY A 109 -3.20 -2.38 20.47
N LEU A 110 -3.14 -2.08 19.18
CA LEU A 110 -4.25 -2.30 18.25
C LEU A 110 -4.60 -3.79 18.11
N THR A 111 -3.59 -4.68 18.13
CA THR A 111 -3.80 -6.13 18.09
C THR A 111 -4.56 -6.62 19.33
N LEU A 112 -4.16 -6.15 20.51
CA LEU A 112 -4.86 -6.49 21.77
C LEU A 112 -6.33 -6.05 21.74
N LEU A 113 -6.60 -4.81 21.33
CA LEU A 113 -7.97 -4.30 21.21
C LEU A 113 -8.80 -5.11 20.20
N ALA A 114 -8.21 -5.55 19.09
CA ALA A 114 -8.89 -6.38 18.10
C ALA A 114 -9.24 -7.77 18.66
N LEU A 115 -8.36 -8.38 19.46
CA LEU A 115 -8.61 -9.66 20.12
C LEU A 115 -9.73 -9.54 21.17
N GLU A 116 -9.69 -8.51 22.03
CA GLU A 116 -10.74 -8.25 23.03
C GLU A 116 -12.11 -8.01 22.39
N ALA A 117 -12.16 -7.42 21.19
CA ALA A 117 -13.40 -7.19 20.47
C ALA A 117 -14.00 -8.47 19.87
N GLN A 118 -13.20 -9.51 19.63
CA GLN A 118 -13.67 -10.80 19.12
C GLN A 118 -14.23 -11.71 20.21
N GLU A 119 -13.87 -11.46 21.47
CA GLU A 119 -14.33 -12.23 22.64
C GLU A 119 -15.70 -11.76 23.18
N LYS A 120 -16.24 -10.66 22.64
CA LYS A 120 -17.56 -10.10 22.98
C LYS A 120 -18.63 -10.54 21.98
#